data_AF-A0A7R9DFD8-F1
#
_entry.id   AF-A0A7R9DFD8-F1
#
_cell.length_a   1.000
_cell.length_b   1.000
_cell.length_c   1.000
_cell.angle_alpha   90.00
_cell.angle_beta   90.00
_cell.angle_gamma   90.00
#
_symmetry.space_group_name_H-M   'P 1'
#
loop_
_entity.id
_entity.type
_entity.pdbx_description
1 polymer ?
#
loop_
_entity_poly.entity_id
_entity_poly.type
_entity_poly.pdbx_seq_one_letter_code
_entity_poly.pdbx_strand_id
1 'polypeptide(L)'
;MVGKLSVTASFNVVYIMSAEQFPTVLRNVGIGSSSTCARIGGIVAPYVIFSATAWKAFPEVIFGLLTLSGGFLGLLLPETLNNKLPDTVQEGENYGKVLDTAASSPAIVDLLAAINLVNRLKERVQEIRTNTTFEV
;
A
#
# COMPACT_ATOMS: atom_id res chain seq x y z
N MET A 1 3.91 -21.40 18.39
CA MET A 1 4.05 -20.21 19.27
C MET A 1 4.67 -19.01 18.55
N VAL A 2 5.67 -19.21 17.69
CA VAL A 2 6.32 -18.13 16.91
C VAL A 2 5.33 -17.22 16.16
N GLY A 3 4.34 -17.78 15.46
CA GLY A 3 3.35 -16.97 14.73
C GLY A 3 2.53 -16.02 15.61
N LYS A 4 2.10 -16.46 16.80
CA LYS A 4 1.36 -15.60 17.75
C LYS A 4 2.24 -14.45 18.25
N LEU A 5 3.49 -14.75 18.59
CA LEU A 5 4.46 -13.74 19.04
C LEU A 5 4.75 -12.72 17.94
N SER A 6 4.90 -13.16 16.69
CA SER A 6 5.12 -12.28 15.54
C SER A 6 3.97 -11.30 15.35
N VAL A 7 2.72 -11.78 15.39
CA VAL A 7 1.54 -10.92 15.22
C VAL A 7 1.45 -9.90 16.36
N THR A 8 1.70 -10.31 17.61
CA THR A 8 1.71 -9.39 18.76
C THR A 8 2.83 -8.35 18.65
N ALA A 9 4.03 -8.75 18.25
CA ALA A 9 5.15 -7.83 18.06
C ALA A 9 4.86 -6.82 16.94
N SER A 10 4.37 -7.27 15.78
CA SER A 10 3.98 -6.40 14.67
C SER A 10 2.89 -5.41 15.08
N PHE A 11 1.86 -5.87 15.81
CA PHE A 11 0.81 -4.97 16.30
C PHE A 11 1.35 -3.89 17.26
N ASN A 12 2.28 -4.25 18.13
CA ASN A 12 2.93 -3.31 19.04
C ASN A 12 3.78 -2.28 18.28
N VAL A 13 4.60 -2.73 17.31
CA VAL A 13 5.42 -1.83 16.48
C VAL A 13 4.55 -0.84 15.71
N VAL A 14 3.46 -1.30 15.07
CA VAL A 14 2.53 -0.41 14.36
C VAL A 14 1.87 0.60 15.30
N TYR A 15 1.54 0.17 16.54
CA TYR A 15 0.96 1.05 17.54
C TYR A 15 1.93 2.17 17.96
N ILE A 16 3.20 1.82 18.19
CA ILE A 16 4.25 2.79 18.55
C ILE A 16 4.55 3.71 17.36
N MET A 17 4.70 3.17 16.15
CA MET A 17 4.92 3.96 14.93
C MET A 17 3.77 4.93 14.66
N SER A 18 2.53 4.51 14.86
CA SER A 18 1.36 5.39 14.78
C SER A 18 1.42 6.48 15.85
N ALA A 19 1.85 6.14 17.06
CA ALA A 19 2.00 7.11 18.13
C ALA A 19 3.05 8.17 17.77
N GLU A 20 4.17 7.77 17.17
CA GLU A 20 5.21 8.69 16.73
C GLU A 20 4.69 9.54 15.56
N GLN A 21 4.24 8.94 14.48
CA GLN A 21 3.95 9.63 13.22
C GLN A 21 2.77 10.61 13.26
N PHE A 22 1.85 10.49 14.22
CA PHE A 22 0.72 11.40 14.37
C PHE A 22 0.95 12.45 15.47
N PRO A 23 0.69 13.75 15.19
CA PRO A 23 0.75 14.79 16.22
C PRO A 23 -0.30 14.52 17.30
N THR A 24 -0.04 15.00 18.53
CA THR A 24 -0.80 14.68 19.75
C THR A 24 -2.31 14.87 19.62
N VAL A 25 -2.74 15.81 18.79
CA VAL A 25 -4.17 16.14 18.52
C VAL A 25 -4.88 15.07 17.68
N LEU A 26 -4.15 14.36 16.81
CA LEU A 26 -4.71 13.38 15.86
C LEU A 26 -4.39 11.94 16.25
N ARG A 27 -3.47 11.71 17.20
CA ARG A 27 -3.05 10.37 17.64
C ARG A 27 -4.23 9.47 18.02
N ASN A 28 -5.18 9.98 18.80
CA ASN A 28 -6.36 9.20 19.21
C ASN A 28 -7.26 8.82 18.03
N VAL A 29 -7.37 9.68 17.02
CA VAL A 29 -8.17 9.44 15.82
C VAL A 29 -7.49 8.40 14.92
N GLY A 30 -6.17 8.49 14.73
CA GLY A 30 -5.40 7.52 13.94
C GLY A 30 -5.36 6.12 14.56
N ILE A 31 -5.22 6.04 15.89
CA ILE A 31 -5.31 4.75 16.61
C ILE A 31 -6.75 4.22 16.60
N GLY A 32 -7.75 5.09 16.71
CA GLY A 32 -9.16 4.69 16.65
C GLY A 32 -9.58 4.15 15.27
N SER A 33 -9.14 4.78 14.18
CA SER A 33 -9.44 4.35 12.82
C SER A 33 -8.80 3.00 12.49
N SER A 34 -7.51 2.83 12.80
CA SER A 34 -6.81 1.54 12.63
C SER A 34 -7.43 0.40 13.42
N SER A 35 -7.86 0.66 14.67
CA SER A 35 -8.61 -0.31 15.48
C SER A 35 -9.94 -0.71 14.85
N THR A 36 -10.65 0.24 14.25
CA THR A 36 -11.91 -0.02 13.54
C THR A 36 -11.66 -0.90 12.31
N CYS A 37 -10.63 -0.60 11.52
CA CYS A 37 -10.22 -1.43 10.38
C CYS A 37 -9.85 -2.87 10.82
N ALA A 38 -9.11 -3.02 11.93
CA ALA A 38 -8.77 -4.33 12.48
C ALA A 38 -10.02 -5.13 12.90
N ARG A 39 -11.03 -4.46 13.48
CA ARG A 39 -12.32 -5.10 13.84
C ARG A 39 -13.10 -5.53 12.62
N ILE A 40 -13.11 -4.76 11.53
CA ILE A 40 -13.73 -5.17 10.26
C ILE A 40 -13.07 -6.46 9.75
N GLY A 41 -11.73 -6.55 9.79
CA GLY A 41 -11.01 -7.78 9.47
C GLY A 41 -11.44 -8.98 10.32
N GLY A 42 -11.63 -8.75 11.62
CA GLY A 42 -12.16 -9.78 12.55
C GLY A 42 -13.60 -10.22 12.24
N ILE A 43 -14.46 -9.31 11.77
CA ILE A 43 -15.84 -9.63 11.35
C ILE A 43 -15.83 -10.46 10.05
N VAL A 44 -14.93 -10.16 9.11
CA VAL A 44 -14.81 -10.87 7.83
C VAL A 44 -14.18 -12.26 8.01
N ALA A 45 -13.32 -12.44 9.02
CA ALA A 45 -12.61 -13.70 9.27
C ALA A 45 -13.48 -14.97 9.33
N PRO A 46 -14.59 -15.05 10.10
CA PRO A 46 -15.44 -16.24 10.12
C PRO A 46 -16.09 -16.56 8.77
N TYR A 47 -16.39 -15.56 7.93
CA TYR A 47 -16.94 -15.78 6.58
C TYR A 47 -15.91 -16.44 5.65
N VAL A 48 -14.64 -16.04 5.76
CA VAL A 48 -13.54 -16.65 5.00
C VAL A 48 -13.30 -18.09 5.44
N ILE A 49 -13.36 -18.35 6.75
CA ILE A 49 -13.24 -19.70 7.31
C ILE A 49 -14.43 -20.58 6.89
N PHE A 50 -15.64 -20.03 6.83
CA PHE A 50 -16.81 -20.77 6.35
C PHE A 50 -16.69 -21.18 4.87
N SER A 51 -16.02 -20.37 4.04
CA SER A 51 -15.71 -20.72 2.65
C SER A 51 -14.71 -21.89 2.53
N ALA A 52 -13.93 -22.17 3.58
CA ALA A 52 -12.97 -23.27 3.63
C ALA A 52 -13.63 -24.67 3.60
N THR A 53 -14.95 -24.75 3.84
CA THR A 53 -15.71 -26.00 3.78
C THR A 53 -15.71 -26.61 2.38
N ALA A 54 -15.62 -25.78 1.34
CA ALA A 54 -15.44 -26.23 -0.04
C ALA A 54 -13.96 -26.58 -0.29
N TRP A 55 -13.04 -25.66 0.00
CA TRP A 55 -11.60 -25.78 -0.29
C TRP A 55 -10.75 -25.42 0.94
N LYS A 56 -10.09 -26.41 1.54
CA LYS A 56 -9.29 -26.23 2.78
C LYS A 56 -8.15 -25.21 2.68
N ALA A 57 -7.52 -25.08 1.52
CA ALA A 57 -6.38 -24.17 1.33
C ALA A 57 -6.79 -22.70 1.06
N PHE A 58 -8.07 -22.46 0.78
CA PHE A 58 -8.58 -21.14 0.40
C PHE A 58 -8.38 -20.04 1.47
N PRO A 59 -8.73 -20.25 2.76
CA PRO A 59 -8.53 -19.21 3.79
C PRO A 59 -7.05 -18.89 4.02
N GLU A 60 -6.18 -19.92 4.04
CA GLU A 60 -4.74 -19.75 4.29
C GLU A 60 -4.08 -18.89 3.21
N VAL A 61 -4.44 -19.08 1.94
CA VAL A 61 -3.95 -18.27 0.83
C VAL A 61 -4.43 -16.82 0.95
N ILE A 62 -5.70 -16.60 1.30
CA ILE A 62 -6.25 -15.24 1.44
C ILE A 62 -5.57 -14.48 2.57
N PHE A 63 -5.49 -15.07 3.78
CA PHE A 63 -4.84 -14.41 4.91
C PHE A 63 -3.34 -14.22 4.67
N GLY A 64 -2.68 -15.18 4.01
CA GLY A 64 -1.29 -15.07 3.61
C GLY A 64 -1.04 -13.91 2.64
N LEU A 65 -1.83 -13.80 1.57
CA LEU A 65 -1.73 -12.72 0.58
C LEU A 65 -2.02 -11.35 1.20
N LEU A 66 -3.05 -11.24 2.04
CA LEU A 66 -3.37 -10.00 2.76
C LEU A 66 -2.20 -9.57 3.66
N THR A 67 -1.62 -10.50 4.42
CA THR A 67 -0.49 -10.20 5.30
C THR A 67 0.77 -9.82 4.51
N LEU A 68 1.06 -10.52 3.41
CA LEU A 68 2.19 -10.19 2.53
C LEU A 68 2.02 -8.83 1.88
N SER A 69 0.83 -8.50 1.38
CA SER A 69 0.54 -7.16 0.84
C SER A 69 0.71 -6.08 1.90
N GLY A 70 0.20 -6.29 3.13
CA GLY A 70 0.35 -5.34 4.23
C GLY A 70 1.81 -5.14 4.64
N GLY A 71 2.59 -6.23 4.72
CA GLY A 71 4.02 -6.17 4.99
C GLY A 71 4.79 -5.47 3.88
N PHE A 72 4.45 -5.74 2.61
CA PHE A 72 5.07 -5.07 1.46
C PHE A 72 4.76 -3.58 1.42
N LEU A 73 3.51 -3.18 1.70
CA LEU A 73 3.15 -1.77 1.88
C LEU A 73 3.89 -1.14 3.06
N GLY A 74 4.13 -1.90 4.14
CA GLY A 74 4.95 -1.48 5.28
C GLY A 74 6.41 -1.26 4.92
N LEU A 75 6.98 -2.06 4.01
CA LEU A 75 8.34 -1.85 3.48
C LEU A 75 8.43 -0.63 2.55
N LEU A 76 7.32 -0.29 1.88
CA LEU A 76 7.22 0.91 1.05
C LEU A 76 7.03 2.19 1.89
N LEU A 77 6.71 2.04 3.18
CA LEU A 77 6.63 3.17 4.08
C LEU A 77 8.05 3.72 4.30
N PRO A 78 8.32 4.99 3.97
CA PRO A 78 9.64 5.57 4.19
C PRO A 78 9.96 5.49 5.69
N GLU A 79 11.08 4.85 6.02
CA GLU A 79 11.61 4.73 7.37
C GLU A 79 11.54 6.11 8.07
N THR A 80 10.75 6.20 9.14
CA THR A 80 10.55 7.40 9.96
C THR A 80 11.79 7.77 10.79
N LEU A 81 12.83 6.94 10.73
CA LEU A 81 14.10 7.18 11.41
C LEU A 81 14.78 8.42 10.79
N ASN A 82 14.94 9.48 11.59
CA ASN A 82 15.69 10.73 11.31
C ASN A 82 14.91 11.93 10.73
N ASN A 83 13.58 11.89 10.61
CA ASN A 83 12.79 13.09 10.26
C ASN A 83 12.15 13.73 11.50
N LYS A 84 12.33 15.04 11.65
CA LYS A 84 11.75 15.83 12.75
C LYS A 84 10.23 15.83 12.56
N LEU A 85 9.52 15.19 13.48
CA LEU A 85 8.08 15.05 13.37
C LEU A 85 7.43 16.45 13.51
N PRO A 86 6.47 16.79 12.64
CA PRO A 86 5.78 18.07 12.70
C PRO A 86 5.00 18.17 14.02
N ASP A 87 5.40 19.12 14.88
CA ASP A 87 4.81 19.33 16.20
C ASP A 87 3.42 20.00 16.12
N THR A 88 2.99 20.45 14.93
CA THR A 88 1.74 21.20 14.74
C THR A 88 0.93 20.74 13.51
N VAL A 89 -0.41 20.83 13.61
CA VAL A 89 -1.35 20.44 12.53
C VAL A 89 -1.10 21.22 11.23
N GLN A 90 -0.68 22.48 11.33
CA GLN A 90 -0.35 23.36 10.20
C GLN A 90 0.86 22.85 9.39
N GLU A 91 1.81 22.20 10.06
CA GLU A 91 2.98 21.62 9.42
C GLU A 91 2.60 20.28 8.74
N GLY A 92 1.69 19.50 9.36
CA GLY A 92 1.08 18.30 8.77
C GLY A 92 0.25 18.55 7.49
N GLU A 93 -0.48 19.68 7.40
CA GLU A 93 -1.19 20.07 6.19
C GLU A 93 -0.26 20.37 5.01
N ASN A 94 0.95 20.90 5.28
CA ASN A 94 1.97 21.08 4.25
C ASN A 94 2.62 19.75 3.83
N TYR A 95 2.78 18.78 4.74
CA TYR A 95 3.19 17.41 4.37
C TYR A 95 2.13 16.70 3.51
N GLY A 96 0.83 16.95 3.74
CA GLY A 96 -0.26 16.40 2.92
C GLY A 96 -0.16 16.78 1.43
N LYS A 97 0.29 18.00 1.12
CA LYS A 97 0.54 18.43 -0.28
C LYS A 97 1.71 17.69 -0.94
N VAL A 98 2.69 17.25 -0.14
CA VAL A 98 3.81 16.41 -0.60
C VAL A 98 3.37 14.95 -0.76
N LEU A 99 2.39 14.49 0.03
CA LEU A 99 1.79 13.16 -0.11
C LEU A 99 0.77 13.05 -1.25
N ASP A 100 0.05 14.11 -1.60
CA ASP A 100 -0.66 14.21 -2.90
C ASP A 100 0.35 14.17 -4.06
N THR A 101 1.55 14.74 -3.85
CA THR A 101 2.69 14.63 -4.78
C THR A 101 3.36 13.24 -4.74
N ALA A 102 3.21 12.45 -3.67
CA ALA A 102 3.78 11.09 -3.54
C ALA A 102 2.77 9.96 -3.86
N ALA A 103 1.47 10.21 -3.79
CA ALA A 103 0.44 9.46 -4.53
C ALA A 103 0.57 9.73 -6.04
N SER A 104 1.16 10.88 -6.39
CA SER A 104 1.84 11.17 -7.66
C SER A 104 3.35 10.82 -7.61
N SER A 105 3.79 9.81 -6.84
CA SER A 105 5.22 9.45 -6.81
C SER A 105 5.66 9.18 -8.26
N PRO A 106 6.68 9.90 -8.76
CA PRO A 106 7.07 9.85 -10.16
C PRO A 106 7.40 8.42 -10.59
N ALA A 107 7.75 7.51 -9.68
CA ALA A 107 8.05 6.14 -10.02
C ALA A 107 6.87 5.35 -10.63
N ILE A 108 5.63 5.45 -10.10
CA ILE A 108 4.50 4.67 -10.63
C ILE A 108 3.88 5.40 -11.85
N VAL A 109 3.82 6.73 -11.82
CA VAL A 109 3.31 7.55 -12.93
C VAL A 109 4.27 7.56 -14.13
N ASP A 110 5.59 7.66 -13.91
CA ASP A 110 6.60 7.53 -14.98
C ASP A 110 6.63 6.12 -15.55
N LEU A 111 6.45 5.09 -14.72
CA LEU A 111 6.42 3.71 -15.22
C LEU A 111 5.16 3.47 -16.06
N LEU A 112 4.00 4.02 -15.66
CA LEU A 112 2.77 3.95 -16.45
C LEU A 112 2.85 4.79 -17.74
N ALA A 113 3.50 5.96 -17.68
CA ALA A 113 3.74 6.82 -18.83
C ALA A 113 4.74 6.17 -19.81
N ALA A 114 5.79 5.52 -19.32
CA ALA A 114 6.75 4.76 -20.11
C ALA A 114 6.08 3.57 -20.81
N ILE A 115 5.19 2.85 -20.12
CA ILE A 115 4.42 1.74 -20.72
C ILE A 115 3.52 2.26 -21.84
N ASN A 116 2.80 3.37 -21.61
CA ASN A 116 1.95 3.98 -22.64
C ASN A 116 2.74 4.52 -23.83
N LEU A 117 3.94 5.05 -23.59
CA LEU A 117 4.84 5.56 -24.63
C LEU A 117 5.44 4.42 -25.46
N VAL A 118 5.84 3.31 -24.83
CA VAL A 118 6.31 2.10 -25.52
C VAL A 118 5.20 1.51 -26.39
N ASN A 119 3.95 1.46 -25.90
CA ASN A 119 2.81 0.99 -26.69
C ASN A 119 2.53 1.90 -27.90
N ARG A 120 2.56 3.23 -27.73
CA ARG A 120 2.43 4.19 -28.85
C ARG A 120 3.55 4.06 -29.87
N LEU A 121 4.80 3.88 -29.42
CA LEU A 121 5.93 3.70 -30.34
C LEU A 121 5.79 2.39 -31.12
N LYS A 122 5.29 1.33 -30.50
CA LYS A 122 5.01 0.06 -31.17
C LYS A 122 3.96 0.23 -32.26
N GLU A 123 2.92 1.03 -32.04
CA GLU A 123 1.91 1.36 -33.06
C GLU A 123 2.51 2.16 -34.21
N ARG A 124 3.31 3.21 -33.94
CA ARG A 124 3.94 4.02 -34.99
C ARG A 124 4.97 3.24 -35.81
N VAL A 125 5.71 2.31 -35.19
CA VAL A 125 6.66 1.44 -35.91
C VAL A 125 5.93 0.45 -36.82
N GLN A 126 4.75 -0.06 -36.44
CA GLN A 126 3.94 -0.90 -37.33
C GLN A 126 3.37 -0.09 -38.50
N GLU A 127 2.94 1.15 -38.26
CA GLU A 127 2.44 2.05 -39.31
C GLU A 127 3.52 2.35 -40.37
N ILE A 128 4.76 2.63 -39.94
CA ILE A 128 5.89 2.87 -40.86
C ILE A 128 6.24 1.60 -41.65
N ARG A 129 6.28 0.42 -40.99
CA ARG A 129 6.58 -0.85 -41.67
C ARG A 129 5.53 -1.21 -42.72
N THR A 130 4.29 -0.79 -42.53
CA THR A 130 3.20 -1.03 -43.49
C THR A 130 3.34 -0.11 -44.71
N ASN A 131 3.71 1.15 -44.54
CA ASN A 131 3.89 2.10 -45.65
C ASN A 131 5.15 1.85 -46.49
N THR A 132 6.22 1.27 -45.93
CA THR A 132 7.45 0.98 -46.71
C THR A 132 7.33 -0.27 -47.60
N THR A 133 6.28 -1.08 -47.47
CA THR A 133 6.08 -2.28 -48.32
C THR A 133 5.28 -1.98 -49.60
N PHE A 134 4.79 -0.75 -49.78
CA PHE A 134 4.01 -0.34 -50.97
C PHE A 134 4.79 0.56 -51.95
N GLU A 135 6.10 0.80 -51.74
CA GLU A 135 6.97 1.55 -52.67
C GLU A 135 8.17 0.73 -53.19
N VAL A 136 7.98 -0.57 -53.46
CA VAL A 136 8.93 -1.35 -54.28
C VAL A 136 8.18 -2.19 -55.31
#